data_AF-A0A9E6PR22-F1
#
_entry.id   AF-A0A9E6PR22-F1
#
_cell.length_a   1.000
_cell.length_b   1.000
_cell.length_c   1.000
_cell.angle_alpha   90.00
_cell.angle_beta   90.00
_cell.angle_gamma   90.00
#
_symmetry.space_group_name_H-M   'P 1'
#
loop_
_entity.id
_entity.type
_entity.pdbx_description
1 polymer ?
#
loop_
_entity_poly.entity_id
_entity_poly.type
_entity_poly.pdbx_seq_one_letter_code
_entity_poly.pdbx_strand_id
1 'polypeptide(L)'
;MSDAYTAYEHANRNQAEIETSSTCACESPAMVAVVVNPNEGKIRIPDCQSILEVLRLIRRGDPEWADRSVTLCFPGPADVWVLVYPRWENSTPYFDVQYTRDEPPRQALAGLLERYPQCAVLDWSPGRLACIEVLDESLETLAQIIQDVVEAIGGERITAIEAFYEQAGRA
;
A
#
# COMPACT_ATOMS: atom_id res chain seq x y z
N MET A 1 -54.46 2.95 -10.09
CA MET A 1 -53.29 3.27 -9.25
C MET A 1 -53.29 2.29 -8.07
N SER A 2 -53.22 0.97 -8.12
CA SER A 2 -52.61 -0.05 -9.00
C SER A 2 -51.23 0.26 -9.54
N ASP A 3 -50.31 -0.62 -9.13
CA ASP A 3 -49.03 -0.96 -9.76
C ASP A 3 -47.77 -0.26 -9.22
N ALA A 4 -47.34 -0.64 -8.01
CA ALA A 4 -45.92 -0.59 -7.62
C ALA A 4 -45.52 -1.43 -6.37
N TYR A 5 -46.34 -2.38 -5.89
CA TYR A 5 -46.02 -3.14 -4.66
C TYR A 5 -46.01 -4.67 -4.80
N THR A 6 -46.00 -5.20 -6.03
CA THR A 6 -46.07 -6.64 -6.30
C THR A 6 -44.92 -7.09 -7.21
N ALA A 7 -43.69 -7.00 -6.72
CA ALA A 7 -42.52 -7.56 -7.40
C ALA A 7 -41.49 -8.20 -6.44
N TYR A 8 -41.91 -8.55 -5.22
CA TYR A 8 -41.03 -9.16 -4.21
C TYR A 8 -41.30 -10.64 -3.89
N GLU A 9 -42.29 -11.30 -4.52
CA GLU A 9 -42.69 -12.67 -4.14
C GLU A 9 -43.02 -13.62 -5.29
N HIS A 10 -42.17 -13.74 -6.32
CA HIS A 10 -42.29 -14.86 -7.28
C HIS A 10 -40.94 -15.29 -7.87
N ALA A 11 -40.10 -15.93 -7.05
CA ALA A 11 -39.06 -16.86 -7.53
C ALA A 11 -38.67 -17.95 -6.51
N ASN A 12 -39.45 -18.14 -5.43
CA ASN A 12 -39.31 -19.26 -4.49
C ASN A 12 -40.40 -20.30 -4.76
N ARG A 13 -40.23 -21.05 -5.86
CA ARG A 13 -40.90 -22.33 -6.07
C ARG A 13 -40.16 -23.09 -7.15
N ASN A 14 -39.22 -23.94 -6.72
CA ASN A 14 -38.90 -25.24 -7.29
C ASN A 14 -37.69 -25.78 -6.53
N GLN A 15 -37.98 -26.30 -5.35
CA GLN A 15 -37.11 -27.20 -4.62
C GLN A 15 -37.47 -28.62 -5.06
N ALA A 16 -36.45 -29.48 -5.13
CA ALA A 16 -36.46 -30.95 -5.19
C ALA A 16 -36.35 -31.63 -6.56
N GLU A 17 -35.49 -32.66 -6.55
CA GLU A 17 -35.15 -33.65 -7.60
C GLU A 17 -34.02 -33.16 -8.52
N ILE A 18 -32.75 -33.52 -8.29
CA ILE A 18 -32.22 -34.89 -8.35
C ILE A 18 -31.10 -35.09 -7.32
N GLU A 19 -31.21 -36.21 -6.60
CA GLU A 19 -30.23 -36.77 -5.67
C GLU A 19 -28.95 -37.27 -6.38
N THR A 20 -27.90 -37.43 -5.57
CA THR A 20 -26.81 -38.43 -5.70
C THR A 20 -25.77 -38.26 -6.82
N SER A 21 -24.62 -37.66 -6.48
CA SER A 21 -23.31 -38.37 -6.53
C SER A 21 -22.13 -37.47 -6.19
N SER A 22 -21.28 -38.01 -5.32
CA SER A 22 -19.83 -37.86 -5.32
C SER A 22 -19.21 -36.48 -5.03
N THR A 23 -18.61 -36.40 -3.83
CA THR A 23 -17.32 -35.75 -3.53
C THR A 23 -16.99 -34.45 -4.27
N CYS A 24 -16.94 -33.32 -3.56
CA CYS A 24 -15.78 -32.41 -3.62
C CYS A 24 -15.84 -31.28 -2.57
N ALA A 25 -14.64 -31.00 -2.06
CA ALA A 25 -14.15 -29.87 -1.26
C ALA A 25 -15.11 -28.76 -0.83
N CYS A 26 -15.08 -28.47 0.48
CA CYS A 26 -15.44 -27.16 1.02
C CYS A 26 -14.40 -26.12 0.56
N GLU A 27 -14.50 -25.64 -0.67
CA GLU A 27 -13.80 -24.42 -1.06
C GLU A 27 -14.59 -23.23 -0.49
N SER A 28 -14.05 -22.65 0.57
CA SER A 28 -14.45 -21.30 0.97
C SER A 28 -14.26 -20.38 -0.22
N PRO A 29 -15.22 -19.51 -0.58
CA PRO A 29 -14.99 -18.54 -1.63
C PRO A 29 -13.84 -17.65 -1.16
N ALA A 30 -12.67 -17.81 -1.78
CA ALA A 30 -11.59 -16.86 -1.62
C ALA A 30 -12.18 -15.49 -1.93
N MET A 31 -12.21 -14.59 -0.94
CA MET A 31 -12.34 -13.18 -1.23
C MET A 31 -11.19 -12.86 -2.16
N VAL A 32 -11.49 -12.72 -3.45
CA VAL A 32 -10.55 -12.17 -4.41
C VAL A 32 -10.31 -10.77 -3.91
N ALA A 33 -9.22 -10.58 -3.19
CA ALA A 33 -8.66 -9.25 -2.99
C ALA A 33 -8.51 -8.70 -4.40
N VAL A 34 -9.32 -7.70 -4.73
CA VAL A 34 -9.10 -6.94 -5.96
C VAL A 34 -7.73 -6.31 -5.75
N VAL A 35 -6.70 -6.94 -6.32
CA VAL A 35 -5.36 -6.39 -6.37
C VAL A 35 -5.47 -5.21 -7.32
N VAL A 36 -5.88 -4.06 -6.78
CA VAL A 36 -5.79 -2.79 -7.49
C VAL A 36 -4.31 -2.62 -7.76
N ASN A 37 -3.91 -2.64 -9.03
CA ASN A 37 -2.55 -2.33 -9.41
C ASN A 37 -2.30 -0.87 -8.97
N PRO A 38 -1.44 -0.62 -7.95
CA PRO A 38 -1.23 0.72 -7.45
C PRO A 38 -0.58 1.63 -8.50
N ASN A 39 -0.17 1.10 -9.65
CA ASN A 39 0.55 1.81 -10.71
C ASN A 39 -0.27 2.07 -11.97
N GLU A 40 -1.55 1.68 -12.02
CA GLU A 40 -2.41 1.98 -13.16
C GLU A 40 -2.55 3.51 -13.34
N GLY A 41 -2.18 4.02 -14.52
CA GLY A 41 -2.17 5.46 -14.81
C GLY A 41 -0.98 6.26 -14.24
N LYS A 42 0.00 5.61 -13.60
CA LYS A 42 1.21 6.28 -13.09
C LYS A 42 2.35 6.26 -14.11
N ILE A 43 3.21 7.29 -14.05
CA ILE A 43 4.41 7.40 -14.89
C ILE A 43 5.60 6.82 -14.12
N ARG A 44 6.32 5.88 -14.75
CA ARG A 44 7.54 5.31 -14.21
C ARG A 44 8.68 6.34 -14.23
N ILE A 45 9.43 6.45 -13.14
CA ILE A 45 10.68 7.20 -13.07
C ILE A 45 11.79 6.28 -13.59
N PRO A 46 12.40 6.59 -14.76
CA PRO A 46 13.46 5.75 -15.31
C PRO A 46 14.74 5.85 -14.46
N ASP A 47 15.57 4.81 -14.53
CA ASP A 47 16.95 4.79 -14.04
C ASP A 47 17.17 5.03 -12.54
N CYS A 48 16.12 5.05 -11.71
CA CYS A 48 16.26 5.00 -10.25
C CYS A 48 16.44 3.55 -9.80
N GLN A 49 17.61 3.24 -9.22
CA GLN A 49 17.98 1.90 -8.77
C GLN A 49 17.97 1.78 -7.23
N SER A 50 17.76 2.89 -6.51
CA SER A 50 17.76 2.91 -5.04
C SER A 50 16.78 3.92 -4.46
N ILE A 51 16.29 3.65 -3.24
CA ILE A 51 15.38 4.55 -2.51
C ILE A 51 16.01 5.94 -2.41
N LEU A 52 17.31 6.00 -2.12
CA LEU A 52 18.05 7.24 -1.95
C LEU A 52 18.12 8.09 -3.24
N GLU A 53 18.26 7.47 -4.41
CA GLU A 53 18.20 8.19 -5.70
C GLU A 53 16.82 8.82 -5.92
N VAL A 54 15.75 8.09 -5.61
CA VAL A 54 14.38 8.61 -5.69
C VAL A 54 14.20 9.76 -4.71
N LEU A 55 14.61 9.59 -3.44
CA LEU A 55 14.54 10.64 -2.42
C LEU A 55 15.33 11.89 -2.81
N ARG A 56 16.49 11.73 -3.43
CA ARG A 56 17.28 12.86 -3.95
C ARG A 56 16.60 13.54 -5.13
N LEU A 57 15.98 12.78 -6.03
CA LEU A 57 15.24 13.32 -7.16
C LEU A 57 14.08 14.21 -6.68
N ILE A 58 13.26 13.71 -5.76
CA ILE A 58 12.10 14.44 -5.24
C ILE A 58 12.50 15.61 -4.34
N ARG A 59 13.64 15.53 -3.62
CA ARG A 59 14.16 16.64 -2.80
C ARG A 59 14.78 17.76 -3.64
N ARG A 60 15.45 17.41 -4.74
CA ARG A 60 16.07 18.39 -5.68
C ARG A 60 15.10 18.91 -6.72
N GLY A 61 13.99 18.20 -6.91
CA GLY A 61 13.13 18.33 -8.06
C GLY A 61 12.57 19.72 -8.26
N ASP A 62 12.31 20.03 -9.53
CA ASP A 62 11.58 21.21 -9.97
C ASP A 62 10.25 21.36 -9.19
N PRO A 63 9.63 22.55 -9.16
CA PRO A 63 8.38 22.82 -8.44
C PRO A 63 7.24 21.82 -8.72
N GLU A 64 7.31 21.09 -9.84
CA GLU A 64 6.36 20.02 -10.18
C GLU A 64 6.29 18.89 -9.14
N TRP A 65 7.35 18.68 -8.36
CA TRP A 65 7.38 17.63 -7.35
C TRP A 65 6.64 18.05 -6.10
N ALA A 66 6.49 19.35 -5.78
CA ALA A 66 5.91 19.82 -4.53
C ALA A 66 4.49 19.28 -4.20
N ASP A 67 3.77 18.83 -5.23
CA ASP A 67 2.39 18.34 -5.13
C ASP A 67 2.23 16.87 -5.60
N ARG A 68 3.32 16.12 -5.79
CA ARG A 68 3.26 14.72 -6.29
C ARG A 68 3.75 13.72 -5.27
N SER A 69 2.95 12.72 -4.92
CA SER A 69 3.47 11.54 -4.22
C SER A 69 4.24 10.64 -5.18
N VAL A 70 5.32 10.01 -4.70
CA VAL A 70 6.04 8.96 -5.43
C VAL A 70 5.76 7.62 -4.78
N THR A 71 5.32 6.65 -5.56
CA THR A 71 5.16 5.25 -5.16
C THR A 71 6.46 4.50 -5.44
N LEU A 72 7.10 3.99 -4.39
CA LEU A 72 8.17 3.01 -4.44
C LEU A 72 7.53 1.62 -4.39
N CYS A 73 7.73 0.80 -5.42
CA CYS A 73 7.31 -0.59 -5.45
C CYS A 73 8.52 -1.49 -5.24
N PHE A 74 8.35 -2.47 -4.36
CA PHE A 74 9.37 -3.42 -3.94
C PHE A 74 8.94 -4.81 -4.43
N PRO A 75 9.27 -5.18 -5.68
CA PRO A 75 8.87 -6.46 -6.25
C PRO A 75 9.43 -7.62 -5.42
N GLY A 76 8.57 -8.56 -5.08
CA GLY A 76 8.91 -9.71 -4.25
C GLY A 76 7.68 -10.56 -3.91
N PRO A 77 7.81 -11.59 -3.07
CA PRO A 77 6.69 -12.49 -2.76
C PRO A 77 5.46 -11.80 -2.16
N ALA A 78 5.66 -10.65 -1.50
CA ALA A 78 4.61 -9.87 -0.85
C ALA A 78 4.24 -8.58 -1.60
N ASP A 79 4.93 -8.25 -2.70
CA ASP A 79 4.75 -7.03 -3.50
C ASP A 79 4.40 -5.77 -2.67
N VAL A 80 5.35 -5.34 -1.82
CA VAL A 80 5.16 -4.19 -0.93
C VAL A 80 5.34 -2.89 -1.70
N TRP A 81 4.56 -1.86 -1.36
CA TRP A 81 4.78 -0.51 -1.87
C TRP A 81 4.74 0.54 -0.77
N VAL A 82 5.42 1.66 -1.03
CA VAL A 82 5.54 2.81 -0.14
C VAL A 82 5.24 4.08 -0.91
N LEU A 83 4.46 4.99 -0.34
CA LEU A 83 4.26 6.34 -0.85
C LEU A 83 5.17 7.31 -0.07
N VAL A 84 6.03 8.01 -0.78
CA VAL A 84 6.87 9.09 -0.23
C VAL A 84 6.35 10.44 -0.72
N TYR A 85 6.36 11.42 0.19
CA TYR A 85 5.83 12.75 -0.05
C TYR A 85 6.96 13.80 -0.13
N PRO A 86 6.96 14.66 -1.15
CA PRO A 86 8.00 15.65 -1.37
C PRO A 86 7.98 16.88 -0.45
N ARG A 87 6.92 17.07 0.33
CA ARG A 87 6.79 18.21 1.23
C ARG A 87 7.59 17.97 2.52
N TRP A 88 8.88 18.32 2.46
CA TRP A 88 9.77 18.39 3.64
C TRP A 88 9.95 19.80 4.18
N GLU A 89 9.75 20.82 3.35
CA GLU A 89 9.81 22.20 3.82
C GLU A 89 8.52 22.50 4.59
N ASN A 90 8.63 22.58 5.92
CA ASN A 90 7.58 22.91 6.91
C ASN A 90 6.78 21.74 7.50
N SER A 91 7.13 20.50 7.21
CA SER A 91 6.54 19.33 7.87
C SER A 91 7.58 18.23 8.09
N THR A 92 7.41 17.50 9.19
CA THR A 92 8.18 16.26 9.42
C THR A 92 7.99 15.31 8.24
N PRO A 93 9.07 14.70 7.70
CA PRO A 93 8.94 13.62 6.74
C PRO A 93 8.00 12.53 7.26
N TYR A 94 7.09 12.08 6.40
CA TYR A 94 6.33 10.85 6.63
C TYR A 94 6.19 10.08 5.33
N PHE A 95 5.88 8.79 5.44
CA PHE A 95 5.57 7.94 4.31
C PHE A 95 4.45 6.95 4.68
N ASP A 96 3.67 6.55 3.69
CA ASP A 96 2.67 5.51 3.85
C ASP A 96 3.22 4.20 3.30
N VAL A 97 3.16 3.13 4.08
CA VAL A 97 3.54 1.79 3.63
C VAL A 97 2.30 0.92 3.53
N GLN A 98 2.24 0.10 2.48
CA GLN A 98 1.24 -0.95 2.38
C GLN A 98 1.34 -1.86 3.60
N TYR A 99 0.22 -2.02 4.30
CA TYR A 99 0.17 -2.77 5.55
C TYR A 99 -1.04 -3.70 5.54
N THR A 100 -0.80 -4.97 5.22
CA THR A 100 -1.84 -6.00 5.03
C THR A 100 -2.08 -6.84 6.28
N ARG A 101 -1.31 -6.64 7.35
CA ARG A 101 -1.45 -7.37 8.61
C ARG A 101 -2.62 -6.83 9.44
N ASP A 102 -3.19 -7.71 10.26
CA ASP A 102 -4.27 -7.37 11.18
C ASP A 102 -3.74 -6.78 12.50
N GLU A 103 -2.52 -7.13 12.91
CA GLU A 103 -1.92 -6.58 14.13
C GLU A 103 -1.58 -5.10 13.94
N PRO A 104 -1.66 -4.25 14.98
CA PRO A 104 -1.26 -2.86 14.88
C PRO A 104 0.23 -2.71 14.49
N PRO A 105 0.60 -1.74 13.61
CA PRO A 105 1.98 -1.53 13.19
C PRO A 105 2.94 -1.29 14.36
N ARG A 106 2.48 -0.67 15.44
CA ARG A 106 3.28 -0.48 16.66
C ARG A 106 3.74 -1.79 17.29
N GLN A 107 2.94 -2.86 17.16
CA GLN A 107 3.28 -4.18 17.64
C GLN A 107 4.12 -4.94 16.61
N ALA A 108 3.71 -4.95 15.34
CA ALA A 108 4.41 -5.67 14.29
C ALA A 108 5.81 -5.11 13.98
N LEU A 109 6.02 -3.80 14.19
CA LEU A 109 7.27 -3.10 13.95
C LEU A 109 8.00 -2.73 15.26
N ALA A 110 7.63 -3.32 16.40
CA ALA A 110 8.18 -2.93 17.71
C ALA A 110 9.71 -2.89 17.72
N GLY A 111 10.38 -3.96 17.25
CA GLY A 111 11.85 -4.00 17.18
C GLY A 111 12.48 -3.00 16.22
N LEU A 112 11.73 -2.52 15.21
CA LEU A 112 12.17 -1.45 14.32
C LEU A 112 12.01 -0.08 15.00
N LEU A 113 10.88 0.15 15.66
CA LEU A 113 10.61 1.40 16.39
C LEU A 113 11.55 1.56 17.60
N GLU A 114 11.98 0.47 18.22
CA GLU A 114 13.04 0.49 19.25
C GLU A 114 14.41 0.89 18.66
N ARG A 115 14.71 0.43 17.44
CA ARG A 115 15.96 0.75 16.73
C ARG A 115 15.97 2.19 16.21
N TYR A 116 14.81 2.69 15.79
CA TYR A 116 14.59 4.02 15.26
C TYR A 116 13.60 4.79 16.15
N PRO A 117 14.03 5.29 17.32
CA PRO A 117 13.17 6.02 18.25
C PRO A 117 12.62 7.34 17.67
N GLN A 118 13.19 7.83 16.57
CA GLN A 118 12.71 8.97 15.81
C GLN A 118 11.50 8.66 14.92
N CYS A 119 11.13 7.38 14.79
CA CYS A 119 9.98 6.94 14.01
C CYS A 119 8.72 6.86 14.87
N ALA A 120 7.60 7.32 14.33
CA ALA A 120 6.30 7.19 14.97
C ALA A 120 5.22 6.74 13.98
N VAL A 121 4.35 5.83 14.42
CA VAL A 121 3.14 5.47 13.65
C VAL A 121 2.08 6.54 13.90
N LEU A 122 1.76 7.34 12.90
CA LEU A 122 0.77 8.42 12.99
C LEU A 122 -0.66 7.89 12.89
N ASP A 123 -0.90 7.03 11.90
CA ASP A 123 -2.20 6.46 11.59
C ASP A 123 -2.04 5.10 10.91
N TRP A 124 -3.09 4.27 10.93
CA TRP A 124 -3.14 3.04 10.16
C TRP A 124 -4.57 2.57 9.92
N SER A 125 -4.75 1.84 8.81
CA SER A 125 -5.97 1.11 8.49
C SER A 125 -5.61 -0.35 8.30
N PRO A 126 -6.22 -1.28 9.07
CA PRO A 126 -6.04 -2.72 8.87
C PRO A 126 -6.26 -3.11 7.42
N GLY A 127 -5.38 -3.95 6.88
CA GLY A 127 -5.46 -4.43 5.50
C GLY A 127 -5.18 -3.38 4.41
N ARG A 128 -4.77 -2.15 4.76
CA ARG A 128 -4.50 -1.08 3.79
C ARG A 128 -3.11 -0.47 3.95
N LEU A 129 -2.94 0.38 4.95
CA LEU A 129 -1.83 1.33 5.03
C LEU A 129 -1.42 1.61 6.48
N ALA A 130 -0.14 1.86 6.70
CA ALA A 130 0.39 2.45 7.91
C ALA A 130 1.17 3.72 7.57
N CYS A 131 0.88 4.82 8.26
CA CYS A 131 1.56 6.10 8.11
C CYS A 131 2.67 6.22 9.16
N ILE A 132 3.91 6.41 8.70
CA ILE A 132 5.09 6.48 9.55
C ILE A 132 5.74 7.85 9.39
N GLU A 133 5.81 8.60 10.49
CA GLU A 133 6.58 9.82 10.63
C GLU A 133 8.04 9.51 10.98
N VAL A 134 8.98 10.31 10.46
CA VAL A 134 10.41 10.24 10.75
C VAL A 134 10.95 11.64 11.07
N LEU A 135 11.32 11.87 12.34
CA LEU A 135 11.75 13.20 12.83
C LEU A 135 13.20 13.53 12.47
N ASP A 136 13.43 14.68 11.84
CA ASP A 136 14.73 15.35 11.65
C ASP A 136 15.89 14.48 11.14
N GLU A 137 15.66 13.75 10.03
CA GLU A 137 16.65 12.82 9.49
C GLU A 137 17.21 13.18 8.12
N SER A 138 18.43 12.70 7.86
CA SER A 138 19.05 12.75 6.52
C SER A 138 18.27 11.90 5.51
N LEU A 139 18.38 12.20 4.22
CA LEU A 139 17.77 11.37 3.18
C LEU A 139 18.33 9.93 3.20
N GLU A 140 19.60 9.77 3.57
CA GLU A 140 20.26 8.49 3.76
C GLU A 140 19.59 7.68 4.89
N THR A 141 19.33 8.30 6.04
CA THR A 141 18.63 7.65 7.14
C THR A 141 17.20 7.29 6.75
N LEU A 142 16.47 8.22 6.09
CA LEU A 142 15.11 7.97 5.63
C LEU A 142 15.05 6.80 4.64
N ALA A 143 16.00 6.73 3.69
CA ALA A 143 16.11 5.60 2.77
C ALA A 143 16.31 4.27 3.50
N GLN A 144 17.19 4.26 4.52
CA GLN A 144 17.44 3.06 5.32
C GLN A 144 16.22 2.64 6.14
N ILE A 145 15.49 3.60 6.73
CA ILE A 145 14.27 3.32 7.49
C ILE A 145 13.19 2.72 6.58
N ILE A 146 12.97 3.31 5.39
CA ILE A 146 11.99 2.78 4.42
C ILE A 146 12.36 1.33 4.06
N GLN A 147 13.63 1.07 3.77
CA GLN A 147 14.11 -0.29 3.49
C GLN A 147 13.81 -1.23 4.66
N ASP A 148 14.23 -0.89 5.88
CA ASP A 148 14.03 -1.73 7.06
C ASP A 148 12.54 -2.00 7.35
N VAL A 149 11.66 -1.02 7.13
CA VAL A 149 10.21 -1.18 7.29
C VAL A 149 9.66 -2.17 6.27
N VAL A 150 10.05 -2.02 5.01
CA VAL A 150 9.62 -2.92 3.93
C VAL A 150 10.12 -4.34 4.20
N GLU A 151 11.36 -4.51 4.65
CA GLU A 151 11.90 -5.82 5.04
C GLU A 151 11.15 -6.43 6.23
N ALA A 152 10.83 -5.63 7.24
CA ALA A 152 10.07 -6.09 8.41
C ALA A 152 8.63 -6.53 8.05
N ILE A 153 8.00 -5.87 7.07
CA ILE A 153 6.64 -6.18 6.62
C ILE A 153 6.64 -7.34 5.62
N GLY A 154 7.51 -7.27 4.60
CA GLY A 154 7.60 -8.21 3.48
C GLY A 154 8.38 -9.49 3.78
N GLY A 155 9.15 -9.53 4.88
CA GLY A 155 9.85 -10.73 5.36
C GLY A 155 11.16 -11.06 4.66
N GLU A 156 11.53 -10.33 3.60
CA GLU A 156 12.77 -10.54 2.85
C GLU A 156 13.45 -9.21 2.51
N ARG A 157 14.77 -9.28 2.29
CA ARG A 157 15.55 -8.14 1.81
C ARG A 157 15.26 -7.88 0.34
N ILE A 158 14.57 -6.79 0.06
CA ILE A 158 14.22 -6.41 -1.31
C ILE A 158 15.30 -5.48 -1.87
N THR A 159 15.95 -5.89 -2.96
CA THR A 159 17.08 -5.16 -3.56
C THR A 159 16.70 -4.35 -4.78
N ALA A 160 15.59 -4.69 -5.42
CA ALA A 160 15.08 -3.98 -6.59
C ALA A 160 13.97 -3.04 -6.16
N ILE A 161 13.97 -1.83 -6.72
CA ILE A 161 12.84 -0.90 -6.58
C ILE A 161 12.38 -0.42 -7.95
N GLU A 162 11.10 -0.19 -8.06
CA GLU A 162 10.52 0.61 -9.13
C GLU A 162 9.89 1.85 -8.54
N ALA A 163 9.98 2.98 -9.23
CA ALA A 163 9.41 4.23 -8.75
C ALA A 163 8.42 4.79 -9.77
N PHE A 164 7.27 5.23 -9.28
CA PHE A 164 6.17 5.76 -10.08
C PHE A 164 5.63 7.04 -9.47
N TYR A 165 5.11 7.95 -10.27
CA TYR A 165 4.38 9.13 -9.80
C TYR A 165 3.10 9.33 -10.58
N GLU A 166 2.13 10.00 -9.98
CA GLU A 166 0.88 10.31 -10.67
C GLU A 166 1.11 11.39 -11.72
N GLN A 167 0.60 11.17 -12.94
CA GLN A 167 0.49 12.24 -13.91
C GLN A 167 -0.53 13.24 -13.36
N ALA A 168 -0.07 14.43 -12.96
CA ALA A 168 -1.00 15.49 -12.58
C ALA A 168 -1.91 15.77 -13.78
N GLY A 169 -3.18 15.34 -13.68
CA GLY A 169 -4.22 15.85 -14.55
C GLY A 169 -4.28 17.35 -14.31
N ARG A 170 -4.12 18.16 -15.37
CA ARG A 170 -4.46 19.57 -15.26
C ARG A 170 -5.92 19.63 -14.81
N ALA A 171 -6.15 20.12 -13.59
CA ALA A 171 -7.46 20.53 -13.15
C ALA A 171 -7.97 21.67 -14.05
#